data_AF-A0A926AI20-F1
#
_entry.id   AF-A0A926AI20-F1
#
_cell.length_a   1.000
_cell.length_b   1.000
_cell.length_c   1.000
_cell.angle_alpha   90.00
_cell.angle_beta   90.00
_cell.angle_gamma   90.00
#
_symmetry.space_group_name_H-M   'P 1'
#
loop_
_entity.id
_entity.type
_entity.pdbx_description
1 polymer ?
#
loop_
_entity_poly.entity_id
_entity_poly.type
_entity_poly.pdbx_seq_one_letter_code
_entity_poly.pdbx_strand_id
1 'polypeptide(L)'
;TAAAGIILQYTGPVYCALFAWFFQRRAIGPRTTVALIIAMIGVAIMLIGGEHGNDLRGPIYGAISGVAFGALILTLELVNRSKSGEPVNPFLVVTLNNLGTALIVLPIALRFGKITAEPWQIAAVAATGIVQLAAPYVLFVLALRRVEPVDASLLILLEPVLNPVWVWLAVGERPDTATFIGGFAIITAMIIEATKRNRAESANAAFTETAA
;
A
#
# COMPACT_ATOMS: atom_id res chain seq x y z
N THR A 1 13.12 -15.17 5.09
CA THR A 1 13.13 -14.32 6.31
C THR A 1 11.99 -13.30 6.24
N ALA A 2 11.66 -12.60 7.34
CA ALA A 2 10.60 -11.57 7.38
C ALA A 2 10.89 -10.38 6.44
N ALA A 3 12.15 -9.96 6.35
CA ALA A 3 12.60 -8.89 5.44
C ALA A 3 12.28 -9.21 3.96
N ALA A 4 12.56 -10.43 3.51
CA ALA A 4 12.19 -10.86 2.17
C ALA A 4 10.66 -10.86 1.94
N GLY A 5 9.89 -11.19 3.00
CA GLY A 5 8.43 -11.23 2.94
C GLY A 5 7.80 -9.86 2.73
N ILE A 6 8.21 -8.84 3.51
CA ILE A 6 7.65 -7.49 3.38
C ILE A 6 7.95 -6.88 1.99
N ILE A 7 9.07 -7.28 1.38
CA ILE A 7 9.43 -6.74 0.08
C ILE A 7 8.64 -7.37 -1.07
N LEU A 8 8.38 -8.68 -1.00
CA LEU A 8 7.44 -9.28 -1.96
C LEU A 8 6.03 -8.73 -1.76
N GLN A 9 5.65 -8.31 -0.55
CA GLN A 9 4.43 -7.56 -0.33
C GLN A 9 4.44 -6.20 -1.06
N TYR A 10 5.58 -5.50 -1.15
CA TYR A 10 5.70 -4.25 -1.92
C TYR A 10 5.57 -4.43 -3.44
N THR A 11 5.46 -5.66 -3.95
CA THR A 11 5.03 -5.91 -5.34
C THR A 11 3.51 -5.76 -5.53
N GLY A 12 2.76 -5.49 -4.46
CA GLY A 12 1.33 -5.23 -4.44
C GLY A 12 0.78 -4.31 -5.55
N PRO A 13 1.46 -3.21 -5.93
CA PRO A 13 1.03 -2.34 -7.04
C PRO A 13 0.92 -3.07 -8.38
N VAL A 14 1.78 -4.05 -8.66
CA VAL A 14 1.70 -4.87 -9.89
C VAL A 14 0.40 -5.68 -9.89
N TYR A 15 0.09 -6.34 -8.77
CA TYR A 15 -1.16 -7.10 -8.64
C TYR A 15 -2.38 -6.20 -8.69
N CYS A 16 -2.33 -5.01 -8.07
CA CYS A 16 -3.39 -4.01 -8.17
C CYS A 16 -3.63 -3.61 -9.63
N ALA A 17 -2.58 -3.32 -10.39
CA ALA A 17 -2.67 -3.00 -11.80
C ALA A 17 -3.25 -4.16 -12.64
N LEU A 18 -2.75 -5.38 -12.42
CA LEU A 18 -3.23 -6.59 -13.11
C LEU A 18 -4.72 -6.84 -12.86
N PHE A 19 -5.15 -6.72 -11.61
CA PHE A 19 -6.56 -6.91 -11.24
C PHE A 19 -7.45 -5.77 -11.73
N ALA A 20 -6.97 -4.53 -11.76
CA ALA A 20 -7.70 -3.40 -12.34
C ALA A 20 -7.93 -3.61 -13.85
N TRP A 21 -6.91 -4.09 -14.54
CA TRP A 21 -7.00 -4.45 -15.94
C TRP A 21 -7.95 -5.64 -16.17
N PHE A 22 -7.82 -6.71 -15.38
CA PHE A 22 -8.58 -7.93 -15.57
C PHE A 22 -10.06 -7.81 -15.18
N PHE A 23 -10.36 -7.33 -13.96
CA PHE A 23 -11.72 -7.29 -13.43
C PHE A 23 -12.49 -6.03 -13.83
N GLN A 24 -11.81 -4.89 -13.97
CA GLN A 24 -12.45 -3.62 -14.28
C GLN A 24 -12.25 -3.17 -15.72
N ARG A 25 -11.49 -3.93 -16.52
CA ARG A 25 -11.17 -3.62 -17.93
C ARG A 25 -10.59 -2.23 -18.12
N ARG A 26 -9.88 -1.71 -17.11
CA ARG A 26 -9.21 -0.42 -17.21
C ARG A 26 -7.89 -0.58 -17.97
N ALA A 27 -7.76 0.14 -19.08
CA ALA A 27 -6.49 0.23 -19.76
C ALA A 27 -5.49 0.99 -18.88
N ILE A 28 -4.36 0.36 -18.58
CA ILE A 28 -3.25 1.03 -17.89
C ILE A 28 -2.53 1.86 -18.95
N GLY A 29 -2.50 3.17 -18.76
CA GLY A 29 -1.81 4.07 -19.68
C GLY A 29 -0.29 3.81 -19.70
N PRO A 30 0.40 4.10 -20.81
CA PRO A 30 1.84 3.82 -20.96
C PRO A 30 2.68 4.52 -19.88
N ARG A 31 2.23 5.70 -19.44
CA ARG A 31 2.86 6.45 -18.34
C ARG A 31 2.82 5.68 -17.02
N THR A 32 1.65 5.17 -16.65
CA THR A 32 1.44 4.38 -15.43
C THR A 32 2.21 3.07 -15.49
N THR A 33 2.30 2.45 -16.68
CA THR A 33 3.17 1.28 -16.88
C THR A 33 4.64 1.60 -16.65
N VAL A 34 5.15 2.72 -17.19
CA VAL A 34 6.54 3.15 -16.96
C VAL A 34 6.78 3.46 -15.48
N ALA A 35 5.86 4.16 -14.82
CA ALA A 35 5.95 4.43 -13.38
C ALA A 35 6.00 3.13 -12.56
N LEU A 36 5.12 2.16 -12.86
CA LEU A 36 5.14 0.84 -12.23
C LEU A 36 6.48 0.12 -12.43
N ILE A 37 7.01 0.09 -13.65
CA ILE A 37 8.29 -0.56 -13.93
C ILE A 37 9.43 0.09 -13.13
N ILE A 38 9.51 1.43 -13.12
CA ILE A 38 10.53 2.17 -12.36
C ILE A 38 10.40 1.89 -10.86
N ALA A 39 9.18 1.89 -10.34
CA ALA A 39 8.91 1.60 -8.93
C ALA A 39 9.35 0.17 -8.57
N MET A 40 9.04 -0.82 -9.41
CA MET A 40 9.45 -2.20 -9.19
C MET A 40 10.97 -2.40 -9.26
N ILE A 41 11.66 -1.68 -10.14
CA ILE A 41 13.12 -1.63 -10.16
C ILE A 41 13.64 -1.03 -8.85
N GLY A 42 13.04 0.06 -8.38
CA GLY A 42 13.42 0.69 -7.10
C GLY A 42 13.29 -0.27 -5.92
N VAL A 43 12.15 -0.96 -5.80
CA VAL A 43 11.92 -2.02 -4.80
C VAL A 43 12.96 -3.13 -4.94
N ALA A 44 13.28 -3.55 -6.16
CA ALA A 44 14.30 -4.57 -6.41
C ALA A 44 15.72 -4.13 -6.04
N ILE A 45 16.07 -2.85 -6.20
CA ILE A 45 17.37 -2.32 -5.78
C ILE A 45 17.47 -2.31 -4.26
N MET A 46 16.41 -1.89 -3.55
CA MET A 46 16.38 -1.93 -2.08
C MET A 46 16.53 -3.36 -1.52
N LEU A 47 16.17 -4.40 -2.30
CA LEU A 47 16.44 -5.79 -1.93
C LEU A 47 17.92 -6.14 -1.93
N ILE A 48 18.66 -5.73 -2.96
CA ILE A 48 20.01 -6.24 -3.20
C ILE A 48 20.96 -5.85 -2.07
N GLY A 49 20.71 -4.73 -1.38
CA GLY A 49 21.48 -4.28 -0.22
C GLY A 49 21.24 -5.06 1.08
N GLY A 50 20.19 -5.89 1.15
CA GLY A 50 19.82 -6.62 2.37
C GLY A 50 20.44 -8.01 2.49
N GLU A 51 20.74 -8.46 3.71
CA GLU A 51 21.10 -9.86 3.97
C GLU A 51 19.86 -10.76 3.91
N HIS A 52 19.87 -11.74 3.00
CA HIS A 52 18.77 -12.68 2.80
C HIS A 52 19.21 -14.09 3.20
N GLY A 53 18.51 -14.67 4.19
CA GLY A 53 18.69 -16.09 4.51
C GLY A 53 18.02 -17.01 3.46
N ASN A 54 18.46 -18.27 3.39
CA ASN A 54 17.98 -19.28 2.43
C ASN A 54 16.54 -19.79 2.65
N ASP A 55 15.79 -19.25 3.63
CA ASP A 55 14.42 -19.69 3.91
C ASP A 55 13.39 -19.01 2.99
N LEU A 56 12.79 -19.82 2.11
CA LEU A 56 11.78 -19.44 1.11
C LEU A 56 10.37 -19.19 1.68
N ARG A 57 10.09 -19.57 2.93
CA ARG A 57 8.75 -19.39 3.52
C ARG A 57 8.32 -17.91 3.57
N GLY A 58 9.23 -17.06 4.03
CA GLY A 58 9.02 -15.61 4.11
C GLY A 58 8.66 -14.99 2.75
N PRO A 59 9.48 -15.19 1.69
CA PRO A 59 9.14 -14.80 0.33
C PRO A 59 7.76 -15.29 -0.13
N ILE A 60 7.43 -16.57 0.07
CA ILE A 60 6.14 -17.13 -0.37
C ILE A 60 4.97 -16.40 0.32
N TYR A 61 5.02 -16.24 1.64
CA TYR A 61 3.98 -15.49 2.36
C TYR A 61 3.92 -14.02 1.94
N GLY A 62 5.08 -13.41 1.67
CA GLY A 62 5.17 -12.05 1.13
C GLY A 62 4.49 -11.90 -0.22
N ALA A 63 4.69 -12.84 -1.14
CA ALA A 63 4.04 -12.85 -2.45
C ALA A 63 2.51 -12.97 -2.32
N ILE A 64 2.05 -13.91 -1.49
CA ILE A 64 0.61 -14.09 -1.21
C ILE A 64 0.02 -12.80 -0.62
N SER A 65 0.74 -12.17 0.29
CA SER A 65 0.35 -10.90 0.89
C SER A 65 0.31 -9.76 -0.15
N GLY A 66 1.28 -9.73 -1.08
CA GLY A 66 1.29 -8.88 -2.28
C GLY A 66 0.00 -8.96 -3.08
N VAL A 67 -0.40 -10.19 -3.41
CA VAL A 67 -1.64 -10.49 -4.14
C VAL A 67 -2.87 -10.05 -3.33
N ALA A 68 -2.94 -10.43 -2.05
CA ALA A 68 -4.06 -10.08 -1.17
C ALA A 68 -4.21 -8.56 -1.01
N PHE A 69 -3.10 -7.83 -0.92
CA PHE A 69 -3.10 -6.38 -0.81
C PHE A 69 -3.57 -5.70 -2.10
N GLY A 70 -3.11 -6.16 -3.27
CA GLY A 70 -3.60 -5.66 -4.56
C GLY A 70 -5.12 -5.87 -4.70
N ALA A 71 -5.63 -7.02 -4.24
CA ALA A 71 -7.07 -7.31 -4.19
C ALA A 71 -7.81 -6.39 -3.21
N LEU A 72 -7.28 -6.18 -2.01
CA LEU A 72 -7.84 -5.30 -0.99
C LEU A 72 -8.04 -3.88 -1.55
N ILE A 73 -7.02 -3.30 -2.18
CA ILE A 73 -7.10 -1.93 -2.73
C ILE A 73 -8.27 -1.83 -3.73
N LEU A 74 -8.42 -2.81 -4.62
CA LEU A 74 -9.50 -2.81 -5.61
C LEU A 74 -10.87 -3.06 -4.99
N THR A 75 -10.99 -3.96 -4.02
CA THR A 75 -12.25 -4.19 -3.34
C THR A 75 -12.71 -2.93 -2.59
N LEU A 76 -11.79 -2.24 -1.90
CA LEU A 76 -12.10 -0.97 -1.23
C LEU A 76 -12.52 0.12 -2.22
N GLU A 77 -11.87 0.18 -3.39
CA GLU A 77 -12.28 1.10 -4.45
C GLU A 77 -13.66 0.76 -5.03
N LEU A 78 -13.97 -0.51 -5.27
CA LEU A 78 -15.28 -0.96 -5.73
C LEU A 78 -16.39 -0.62 -4.74
N VAL A 79 -16.14 -0.78 -3.43
CA VAL A 79 -17.07 -0.39 -2.37
C VAL A 79 -17.32 1.12 -2.41
N ASN A 80 -16.27 1.93 -2.59
CA ASN A 80 -16.41 3.38 -2.73
C ASN A 80 -17.17 3.81 -4.00
N ARG A 81 -17.09 3.01 -5.07
CA ARG A 81 -17.78 3.25 -6.35
C ARG A 81 -19.16 2.59 -6.45
N SER A 82 -19.71 2.09 -5.34
CA SER A 82 -21.01 1.42 -5.33
C SER A 82 -22.10 2.25 -6.01
N LYS A 83 -22.94 1.57 -6.81
CA LYS A 83 -23.97 2.15 -7.69
C LYS A 83 -25.11 2.86 -6.94
N SER A 84 -25.11 2.82 -5.62
CA SER A 84 -26.12 3.41 -4.73
C SER A 84 -26.09 4.95 -4.68
N GLY A 85 -25.16 5.61 -5.36
CA GLY A 85 -25.10 7.08 -5.47
C GLY A 85 -24.50 7.78 -4.24
N GLU A 86 -24.60 7.16 -3.05
CA GLU A 86 -23.98 7.69 -1.83
C GLU A 86 -22.64 7.00 -1.49
N PRO A 87 -21.60 7.77 -1.11
CA PRO A 87 -20.33 7.21 -0.67
C PRO A 87 -20.48 6.42 0.64
N VAL A 88 -20.15 5.13 0.63
CA VAL A 88 -20.23 4.26 1.83
C VAL A 88 -19.37 4.82 2.98
N ASN A 89 -19.89 4.86 4.20
CA ASN A 89 -19.19 5.37 5.38
C ASN A 89 -17.83 4.64 5.58
N PRO A 90 -16.68 5.35 5.49
CA PRO A 90 -15.35 4.74 5.60
C PRO A 90 -15.12 4.04 6.94
N PHE A 91 -15.66 4.58 8.05
CA PHE A 91 -15.54 3.97 9.37
C PHE A 91 -16.23 2.62 9.43
N LEU A 92 -17.39 2.48 8.78
CA LEU A 92 -18.11 1.21 8.72
C LEU A 92 -17.32 0.17 7.91
N VAL A 93 -16.78 0.57 6.75
CA VAL A 93 -15.96 -0.33 5.91
C VAL A 93 -14.74 -0.84 6.69
N VAL A 94 -14.01 0.06 7.34
CA VAL A 94 -12.81 -0.29 8.12
C VAL A 94 -13.16 -1.11 9.35
N THR A 95 -14.27 -0.83 10.03
CA THR A 95 -14.75 -1.62 11.17
C THR A 95 -15.08 -3.04 10.74
N LEU A 96 -15.83 -3.23 9.65
CA LEU A 96 -16.18 -4.55 9.14
C LEU A 96 -14.94 -5.32 8.66
N ASN A 97 -14.00 -4.64 7.99
CA ASN A 97 -12.73 -5.24 7.57
C ASN A 97 -11.92 -5.75 8.78
N ASN A 98 -11.67 -4.88 9.76
CA ASN A 98 -10.88 -5.24 10.94
C ASN A 98 -11.59 -6.28 11.81
N LEU A 99 -12.91 -6.20 11.97
CA LEU A 99 -13.69 -7.19 12.70
C LEU A 99 -13.66 -8.55 11.99
N GLY A 100 -13.82 -8.58 10.67
CA GLY A 100 -13.69 -9.80 9.87
C GLY A 100 -12.30 -10.43 10.01
N THR A 101 -11.25 -9.61 9.94
CA THR A 101 -9.87 -10.06 10.15
C THR A 101 -9.69 -10.63 11.56
N ALA A 102 -10.20 -9.93 12.59
CA ALA A 102 -10.14 -10.40 13.96
C ALA A 102 -10.87 -11.76 14.12
N LEU A 103 -12.05 -11.93 13.53
CA LEU A 103 -12.81 -13.18 13.59
C LEU A 103 -12.09 -14.35 12.90
N ILE A 104 -11.38 -14.09 11.80
CA ILE A 104 -10.61 -15.13 11.07
C ILE A 104 -9.34 -15.51 11.85
N VAL A 105 -8.65 -14.52 12.43
CA VAL A 105 -7.36 -14.72 13.11
C VAL A 105 -7.53 -15.21 14.54
N LEU A 106 -8.61 -14.84 15.23
CA LEU A 106 -8.84 -15.15 16.65
C LEU A 106 -8.78 -16.66 16.97
N PRO A 107 -9.40 -17.59 16.20
CA PRO A 107 -9.28 -19.02 16.46
C PRO A 107 -7.83 -19.53 16.38
N ILE A 108 -7.05 -18.99 15.45
CA ILE A 108 -5.63 -19.34 15.27
C ILE A 108 -4.83 -18.80 16.47
N ALA A 109 -5.08 -17.56 16.86
CA ALA A 109 -4.45 -16.93 18.01
C ALA A 109 -4.76 -17.67 19.32
N LEU A 110 -6.00 -18.12 19.53
CA LEU A 110 -6.39 -18.91 20.69
C LEU A 110 -5.77 -20.32 20.69
N ARG A 111 -5.53 -20.89 19.51
CA ARG A 111 -4.97 -22.24 19.38
C ARG A 111 -3.46 -22.29 19.59
N PHE A 112 -2.73 -21.29 19.09
CA PHE A 112 -1.26 -21.30 19.06
C PHE A 112 -0.62 -20.19 19.91
N GLY A 113 -1.39 -19.18 20.32
CA GLY A 113 -0.90 -18.06 21.11
C GLY A 113 -0.97 -18.32 22.61
N LYS A 114 0.03 -17.84 23.34
CA LYS A 114 -0.06 -17.66 24.79
C LYS A 114 -0.63 -16.27 25.04
N ILE A 115 -1.87 -16.19 25.51
CA ILE A 115 -2.51 -14.92 25.84
C ILE A 115 -2.14 -14.56 27.29
N THR A 116 -0.92 -14.08 27.47
CA THR A 116 -0.47 -13.44 28.70
C THR A 116 0.01 -12.05 28.32
N ALA A 117 -0.72 -11.02 28.74
CA ALA A 117 -0.39 -9.64 28.42
C ALA A 117 -0.45 -8.78 29.68
N GLU A 118 0.62 -8.03 29.93
CA GLU A 118 0.64 -6.98 30.94
C GLU A 118 -0.21 -5.78 30.47
N PRO A 119 -0.73 -4.95 31.41
CA PRO A 119 -1.56 -3.80 31.03
C PRO A 119 -0.94 -2.86 30.00
N TRP A 120 0.38 -2.66 30.05
CA TRP A 120 1.09 -1.84 29.06
C TRP A 120 1.12 -2.48 27.67
N GLN A 121 1.20 -3.81 27.57
CA GLN A 121 1.17 -4.53 26.29
C GLN A 121 -0.21 -4.43 25.65
N ILE A 122 -1.27 -4.50 26.45
CA ILE A 122 -2.64 -4.27 25.99
C ILE A 122 -2.78 -2.83 25.46
N ALA A 123 -2.27 -1.85 26.19
CA ALA A 123 -2.27 -0.45 25.74
C ALA A 123 -1.46 -0.26 24.45
N ALA A 124 -0.29 -0.89 24.32
CA ALA A 124 0.52 -0.84 23.11
C ALA A 124 -0.19 -1.46 21.90
N VAL A 125 -0.79 -2.64 22.07
CA VAL A 125 -1.58 -3.31 21.01
C VAL A 125 -2.78 -2.45 20.58
N ALA A 126 -3.50 -1.87 21.54
CA ALA A 126 -4.60 -0.96 21.26
C ALA A 126 -4.12 0.28 20.49
N ALA A 127 -3.00 0.88 20.91
CA ALA A 127 -2.40 2.02 20.23
C ALA A 127 -1.98 1.67 18.80
N THR A 128 -1.33 0.53 18.57
CA THR A 128 -0.97 0.08 17.22
C THR A 128 -2.20 -0.22 16.37
N GLY A 129 -3.24 -0.84 16.95
CA GLY A 129 -4.49 -1.14 16.23
C GLY A 129 -5.24 0.12 15.81
N ILE A 130 -5.28 1.14 16.66
CA ILE A 130 -5.97 2.40 16.36
C ILE A 130 -5.14 3.28 15.42
N VAL A 131 -3.88 3.53 15.78
CA VAL A 131 -3.04 4.54 15.13
C VAL A 131 -2.34 4.00 13.88
N GLN A 132 -1.87 2.75 13.88
CA GLN A 132 -1.16 2.18 12.72
C GLN A 132 -2.10 1.42 11.77
N LEU A 133 -3.24 0.91 12.25
CA LEU A 133 -4.15 0.12 11.43
C LEU A 133 -5.43 0.89 11.06
N ALA A 134 -6.29 1.20 12.04
CA ALA A 134 -7.61 1.74 11.78
C ALA A 134 -7.59 3.14 11.14
N ALA A 135 -6.82 4.09 11.70
CA ALA A 135 -6.76 5.44 11.18
C ALA A 135 -6.20 5.51 9.74
N PRO A 136 -5.06 4.86 9.41
CA PRO A 136 -4.55 4.84 8.04
C PRO A 136 -5.50 4.18 7.05
N TYR A 137 -6.20 3.10 7.43
CA TYR A 137 -7.20 2.49 6.54
C TYR A 137 -8.40 3.41 6.26
N VAL A 138 -8.87 4.18 7.25
CA VAL A 138 -9.93 5.19 7.02
C VAL A 138 -9.46 6.24 6.02
N LEU A 139 -8.24 6.76 6.21
CA LEU A 139 -7.64 7.71 5.29
C LEU A 139 -7.44 7.10 3.89
N PHE A 140 -7.07 5.83 3.82
CA PHE A 140 -6.87 5.11 2.57
C PHE A 140 -8.19 4.92 1.80
N VAL A 141 -9.26 4.52 2.49
CA VAL A 141 -10.61 4.44 1.90
C VAL A 141 -11.07 5.81 1.41
N LEU A 142 -10.80 6.88 2.16
CA LEU A 142 -11.08 8.25 1.72
C LEU A 142 -10.27 8.66 0.48
N ALA A 143 -8.98 8.28 0.43
CA ALA A 143 -8.10 8.56 -0.70
C ALA A 143 -8.58 7.87 -1.99
N LEU A 144 -9.04 6.62 -1.90
CA LEU A 144 -9.58 5.84 -3.03
C LEU A 144 -10.86 6.43 -3.65
N ARG A 145 -11.50 7.43 -3.02
CA ARG A 145 -12.59 8.20 -3.64
C ARG A 145 -12.10 9.23 -4.65
N ARG A 146 -10.81 9.62 -4.57
CA ARG A 146 -10.21 10.71 -5.35
C ARG A 146 -9.04 10.26 -6.21
N VAL A 147 -8.53 9.06 -5.98
CA VAL A 147 -7.30 8.54 -6.59
C VAL A 147 -7.59 7.17 -7.19
N GLU A 148 -7.03 6.89 -8.37
CA GLU A 148 -7.16 5.56 -8.97
C GLU A 148 -6.43 4.50 -8.12
N PRO A 149 -6.91 3.25 -8.09
CA PRO A 149 -6.30 2.17 -7.29
C PRO A 149 -4.79 2.00 -7.51
N VAL A 150 -4.35 2.09 -8.77
CA VAL A 150 -2.95 1.91 -9.14
C VAL A 150 -2.11 3.07 -8.60
N ASP A 151 -2.57 4.31 -8.76
CA ASP A 151 -1.90 5.51 -8.23
C ASP A 151 -1.83 5.46 -6.69
N ALA A 152 -2.91 5.04 -6.03
CA ALA A 152 -2.95 4.86 -4.58
C ALA A 152 -1.97 3.77 -4.11
N SER A 153 -1.85 2.67 -4.86
CA SER A 153 -0.89 1.60 -4.56
C SER A 153 0.56 2.04 -4.73
N LEU A 154 0.86 2.91 -5.70
CA LEU A 154 2.18 3.51 -5.87
C LEU A 154 2.52 4.48 -4.73
N LEU A 155 1.55 5.24 -4.22
CA LEU A 155 1.75 6.12 -3.07
C LEU A 155 2.13 5.35 -1.79
N ILE A 156 1.63 4.12 -1.63
CA ILE A 156 1.97 3.25 -0.49
C ILE A 156 3.45 2.85 -0.51
N LEU A 157 4.11 2.81 -1.68
CA LEU A 157 5.55 2.56 -1.77
C LEU A 157 6.39 3.68 -1.13
N LEU A 158 5.79 4.78 -0.69
CA LEU A 158 6.46 5.74 0.16
C LEU A 158 6.87 5.14 1.52
N GLU A 159 6.15 4.13 2.01
CA GLU A 159 6.45 3.44 3.26
C GLU A 159 7.88 2.84 3.28
N PRO A 160 8.29 1.98 2.32
CA PRO A 160 9.66 1.46 2.30
C PRO A 160 10.71 2.55 2.09
N VAL A 161 10.38 3.68 1.47
CA VAL A 161 11.32 4.80 1.33
C VAL A 161 11.50 5.55 2.65
N LEU A 162 10.42 5.77 3.40
CA LEU A 162 10.44 6.51 4.65
C LEU A 162 10.99 5.69 5.82
N ASN A 163 10.83 4.37 5.81
CA ASN A 163 11.25 3.53 6.92
C ASN A 163 12.76 3.69 7.25
N PRO A 164 13.70 3.59 6.30
CA PRO A 164 15.12 3.87 6.54
C PRO A 164 15.41 5.32 6.95
N VAL A 165 14.63 6.29 6.48
CA VAL A 165 14.78 7.70 6.86
C VAL A 165 14.46 7.89 8.34
N TRP A 166 13.37 7.29 8.83
CA TRP A 166 13.01 7.35 10.24
C TRP A 166 14.01 6.64 11.14
N VAL A 167 14.49 5.46 10.72
CA VAL A 167 15.53 4.72 11.45
C VAL A 167 16.81 5.54 11.54
N TRP A 168 17.22 6.18 10.45
CA TRP A 168 18.39 7.04 10.46
C TRP A 168 18.24 8.23 11.41
N LEU A 169 17.07 8.88 11.43
CA LEU A 169 16.82 10.02 12.31
C LEU A 169 16.70 9.64 13.79
N ALA A 170 16.08 8.51 14.10
CA ALA A 170 15.82 8.10 15.48
C ALA A 170 16.98 7.32 16.11
N VAL A 171 17.67 6.49 15.33
CA VAL A 171 18.69 5.54 15.80
C VAL A 171 20.09 5.93 15.31
N GLY A 172 20.21 6.72 14.24
CA GLY A 172 21.50 7.12 13.67
C GLY A 172 22.08 6.11 12.67
N GLU A 173 21.37 5.02 12.38
CA GLU A 173 21.81 4.01 11.40
C GLU A 173 21.67 4.55 9.97
N ARG A 174 22.79 4.76 9.29
CA ARG A 174 22.80 5.30 7.93
C ARG A 174 22.31 4.24 6.93
N PRO A 175 21.32 4.58 6.07
CA PRO A 175 20.92 3.69 4.99
C PRO A 175 22.09 3.45 4.03
N ASP A 176 22.13 2.25 3.46
CA ASP A 176 23.13 1.90 2.47
C ASP A 176 22.85 2.58 1.10
N THR A 177 23.82 2.53 0.20
CA THR A 177 23.69 3.17 -1.12
C THR A 177 22.55 2.57 -1.94
N ALA A 178 22.27 1.27 -1.81
CA ALA A 178 21.17 0.64 -2.53
C ALA A 178 19.80 1.18 -2.07
N THR A 179 19.62 1.39 -0.76
CA THR A 179 18.42 2.02 -0.20
C THR A 179 18.18 3.41 -0.78
N PHE A 180 19.24 4.24 -0.89
CA PHE A 180 19.10 5.58 -1.49
C PHE A 180 18.72 5.53 -2.98
N ILE A 181 19.37 4.67 -3.77
CA ILE A 181 19.09 4.54 -5.20
C ILE A 181 17.66 4.02 -5.42
N GLY A 182 17.28 2.97 -4.69
CA GLY A 182 15.95 2.39 -4.79
C GLY A 182 14.86 3.36 -4.35
N GLY A 183 15.09 4.08 -3.25
CA GLY A 183 14.18 5.14 -2.80
C GLY A 183 14.02 6.27 -3.82
N PHE A 184 15.12 6.73 -4.42
CA PHE A 184 15.07 7.73 -5.49
C PHE A 184 14.26 7.26 -6.71
N ALA A 185 14.42 6.00 -7.12
CA ALA A 185 13.65 5.42 -8.21
C ALA A 185 12.14 5.39 -7.89
N ILE A 186 11.75 4.96 -6.68
CA ILE A 186 10.35 4.95 -6.25
C ILE A 186 9.75 6.36 -6.24
N ILE A 187 10.46 7.34 -5.67
CA ILE A 187 10.01 8.74 -5.66
C ILE A 187 9.85 9.28 -7.09
N THR A 188 10.77 8.94 -7.99
CA THR A 188 10.69 9.33 -9.40
C THR A 188 9.44 8.74 -10.07
N ALA A 189 9.17 7.45 -9.85
CA ALA A 189 7.94 6.81 -10.34
C ALA A 189 6.68 7.50 -9.82
N MET A 190 6.66 7.87 -8.53
CA MET A 190 5.53 8.59 -7.92
C MET A 190 5.32 9.98 -8.52
N ILE A 191 6.39 10.73 -8.78
CA ILE A 191 6.33 12.05 -9.43
C ILE A 191 5.80 11.90 -10.87
N ILE A 192 6.28 10.88 -11.60
CA ILE A 192 5.76 10.56 -12.93
C ILE A 192 4.26 10.29 -12.84
N GLU A 193 3.77 9.48 -11.91
CA GLU A 193 2.34 9.22 -11.83
C GLU A 193 1.54 10.45 -11.39
N ALA A 194 1.99 11.18 -10.37
CA ALA A 194 1.31 12.37 -9.85
C ALA A 194 1.07 13.43 -10.93
N THR A 195 2.01 13.59 -11.87
CA THR A 195 1.91 14.66 -12.88
C THR A 195 0.98 14.33 -14.06
N LYS A 196 0.44 13.10 -14.11
CA LYS A 196 -0.74 12.73 -14.94
C LYS A 196 -1.99 13.47 -14.47
N ARG A 197 -2.20 13.54 -13.15
CA ARG A 197 -3.41 14.08 -12.54
C ARG A 197 -3.52 15.59 -12.67
N ASN A 198 -2.42 16.31 -12.42
CA ASN A 198 -2.39 17.77 -12.59
C ASN A 198 -2.74 18.21 -14.02
N ARG A 199 -2.28 17.47 -15.04
CA ARG A 199 -2.63 17.77 -16.44
C ARG A 199 -4.11 17.54 -16.74
N ALA A 200 -4.72 16.51 -16.19
CA ALA A 200 -6.15 16.25 -16.38
C ALA A 200 -7.02 17.33 -15.72
N GLU A 201 -6.65 17.75 -14.51
CA GLU A 201 -7.34 18.83 -13.78
C GLU A 201 -7.15 20.19 -14.49
N SER A 202 -5.94 20.52 -14.96
CA SER A 202 -5.69 21.76 -15.72
C SER A 202 -6.40 21.81 -17.08
N ALA A 203 -6.48 20.68 -17.79
CA ALA A 203 -7.18 20.61 -19.08
C ALA A 203 -8.70 20.78 -18.94
N ASN A 204 -9.29 20.19 -17.88
CA ASN A 204 -10.71 20.39 -17.58
C ASN A 204 -11.02 21.84 -17.22
N ALA A 205 -10.18 22.49 -16.40
CA ALA A 205 -10.36 23.88 -16.01
C ALA A 205 -10.36 24.83 -17.23
N ALA A 206 -9.39 24.67 -18.15
CA ALA A 206 -9.29 25.46 -19.37
C ALA A 206 -10.50 25.24 -20.32
N PHE A 207 -11.04 24.03 -20.39
CA PHE A 207 -12.24 23.74 -21.19
C PHE A 207 -13.49 24.42 -20.64
N THR A 208 -13.72 24.39 -19.32
CA THR A 208 -14.84 25.12 -18.69
C THR A 208 -14.74 26.63 -18.86
N GLU A 209 -13.53 27.19 -18.88
CA GLU A 209 -13.31 28.63 -19.05
C GLU A 209 -13.52 29.09 -20.51
N THR A 210 -13.33 28.18 -21.48
CA THR A 210 -13.60 28.46 -22.91
C THR A 210 -15.07 28.25 -23.29
N ALA A 211 -15.80 27.47 -22.50
CA ALA A 211 -17.22 27.14 -22.72
C ALA A 211 -18.19 28.08 -21.99
N ALA A 212 -17.68 29.00 -21.15
CA ALA A 212 -18.41 30.05 -20.44
C ALA A 212 -18.32 31.38 -21.19
#